data_AF-A0A1H1F418-F1
#
_entry.id   AF-A0A1H1F418-F1
#
_cell.length_a   1.000
_cell.length_b   1.000
_cell.length_c   1.000
_cell.angle_alpha   90.00
_cell.angle_beta   90.00
_cell.angle_gamma   90.00
#
_symmetry.space_group_name_H-M   'P 1'
#
loop_
_entity.id
_entity.type
_entity.pdbx_description
1 polymer ?
#
loop_
_entity_poly.entity_id
_entity_poly.type
_entity_poly.pdbx_seq_one_letter_code
_entity_poly.pdbx_strand_id
1 'polypeptide(L)'
;MNRLSENILKPAVALAFAIVSSSILAEPTEEVARPGVPLDIAKTISITDVSNACGIVPVELTYDDSHGQRHTVTYQVWGTACSGG
;
A
#
# COMPACT_ATOMS: atom_id res chain seq x y z
N MET A 1 -41.03 41.31 -44.09
CA MET A 1 -40.49 41.06 -45.45
C MET A 1 -39.00 41.40 -45.45
N ASN A 2 -38.19 40.34 -45.40
CA ASN A 2 -36.89 40.07 -46.03
C ASN A 2 -35.79 41.15 -46.04
N ARG A 3 -34.62 40.84 -45.44
CA ARG A 3 -33.36 40.37 -46.10
C ARG A 3 -32.41 39.87 -44.99
N LEU A 4 -32.29 38.56 -44.72
CA LEU A 4 -31.46 37.53 -45.35
C LEU A 4 -29.95 37.85 -45.45
N SER A 5 -29.18 36.86 -44.98
CA SER A 5 -27.73 36.59 -45.09
C SER A 5 -26.80 37.19 -44.03
N GLU A 6 -25.81 36.50 -43.48
CA GLU A 6 -25.44 35.08 -43.24
C GLU A 6 -24.04 35.17 -42.61
N ASN A 7 -23.72 34.27 -41.66
CA ASN A 7 -22.39 33.81 -41.27
C ASN A 7 -21.34 34.88 -40.85
N ILE A 8 -20.70 34.77 -39.69
CA ILE A 8 -19.61 33.81 -39.48
C ILE A 8 -19.51 33.52 -37.98
N LEU A 9 -19.87 32.29 -37.65
CA LEU A 9 -19.23 31.42 -36.67
C LEU A 9 -17.91 32.01 -36.11
N LYS A 10 -17.96 32.70 -34.96
CA LYS A 10 -16.77 32.96 -34.14
C LYS A 10 -16.56 31.77 -33.21
N PRO A 11 -15.32 31.24 -33.14
CA PRO A 11 -15.05 29.89 -32.70
C PRO A 11 -15.45 29.72 -31.23
N ALA A 12 -16.21 28.66 -30.97
CA ALA A 12 -16.38 28.14 -29.62
C ALA A 12 -14.99 27.80 -29.08
N VAL A 13 -14.55 28.52 -28.04
CA VAL A 13 -13.41 28.12 -27.22
C VAL A 13 -13.84 26.85 -26.51
N ALA A 14 -13.59 25.71 -27.13
CA ALA A 14 -13.77 24.40 -26.52
C ALA A 14 -12.71 24.26 -25.43
N LEU A 15 -13.10 24.54 -24.18
CA LEU A 15 -12.27 24.33 -23.01
C LEU A 15 -12.17 22.81 -22.79
N ALA A 16 -11.19 22.17 -23.41
CA ALA A 16 -10.90 20.77 -23.21
C ALA A 16 -10.28 20.57 -21.82
N PHE A 17 -11.10 20.23 -20.83
CA PHE A 17 -10.63 19.71 -19.55
C PHE A 17 -10.14 18.28 -19.77
N ALA A 18 -8.84 18.11 -20.02
CA ALA A 18 -8.21 16.81 -19.97
C ALA A 18 -8.15 16.36 -18.50
N ILE A 19 -9.07 15.48 -18.11
CA ILE A 19 -9.04 14.81 -16.80
C ILE A 19 -7.96 13.72 -16.87
N VAL A 20 -6.76 14.04 -16.40
CA VAL A 20 -5.69 13.06 -16.24
C VAL A 20 -5.98 12.29 -14.95
N SER A 21 -6.53 11.08 -15.08
CA SER A 21 -6.69 10.16 -13.96
C SER A 21 -5.35 9.51 -13.65
N SER A 22 -4.64 10.01 -12.64
CA SER A 22 -3.44 9.38 -12.10
C SER A 22 -3.85 8.25 -11.14
N SER A 23 -3.70 6.99 -11.55
CA SER A 23 -3.83 5.85 -10.63
C SER A 23 -2.55 5.75 -9.79
N ILE A 24 -2.62 6.07 -8.50
CA ILE A 24 -1.53 5.83 -7.56
C ILE A 24 -1.61 4.34 -7.19
N LEU A 25 -0.67 3.52 -7.67
CA LEU A 25 -0.42 2.22 -7.07
C LEU A 25 0.30 2.49 -5.74
N ALA A 26 -0.39 2.29 -4.62
CA ALA A 26 0.26 2.24 -3.32
C ALA A 26 1.09 0.95 -3.29
N GLU A 27 2.41 1.08 -3.47
CA GLU A 27 3.34 -0.01 -3.19
C GLU A 27 3.32 -0.30 -1.68
N PRO A 28 3.30 -1.57 -1.26
CA PRO A 28 3.44 -1.94 0.14
C PRO A 28 4.75 -1.34 0.67
N THR A 29 4.66 -0.32 1.51
CA THR A 29 5.82 0.16 2.26
C THR A 29 6.12 -0.90 3.30
N GLU A 30 7.26 -1.58 3.16
CA GLU A 30 7.78 -2.43 4.23
C GLU A 30 8.10 -1.54 5.44
N GLU A 31 7.27 -1.65 6.48
CA GLU A 31 7.48 -0.91 7.71
C GLU A 31 8.37 -1.72 8.66
N VAL A 32 9.53 -1.19 9.03
CA VAL A 32 10.38 -1.88 10.01
C VAL A 32 9.75 -1.73 11.40
N ALA A 33 9.39 -2.86 12.01
CA ALA A 33 8.81 -2.81 13.35
C ALA A 33 9.87 -2.35 14.36
N ARG A 34 9.48 -1.40 15.23
CA ARG A 34 10.37 -0.90 16.28
C ARG A 34 10.24 -1.78 17.54
N PRO A 35 11.36 -2.28 18.10
CA PRO A 35 11.32 -3.02 19.36
C PRO A 35 10.65 -2.20 20.46
N GLY A 36 9.74 -2.83 21.21
CA GLY A 36 9.04 -2.20 22.34
C GLY A 36 7.85 -1.31 21.98
N VAL A 37 7.51 -1.17 20.70
CA VAL A 37 6.27 -0.51 20.26
C VAL A 37 5.19 -1.58 20.05
N PRO A 38 4.07 -1.54 20.79
CA PRO A 38 2.96 -2.45 20.55
C PRO A 38 2.32 -2.16 19.18
N LEU A 39 2.08 -3.22 18.41
CA LEU A 39 1.35 -3.15 17.15
C LEU A 39 -0.14 -3.37 17.41
N ASP A 40 -1.00 -2.58 16.76
CA ASP A 40 -2.45 -2.75 16.80
C ASP A 40 -2.85 -3.88 15.83
N ILE A 41 -2.67 -5.14 16.25
CA ILE A 41 -2.98 -6.32 15.42
C ILE A 41 -4.39 -6.81 15.74
N ALA A 42 -5.34 -6.62 14.81
CA ALA A 42 -6.67 -7.20 14.91
C ALA A 42 -6.76 -8.58 14.25
N LYS A 43 -6.07 -8.79 13.12
CA LYS A 43 -6.05 -10.07 12.41
C LYS A 43 -4.72 -10.34 11.71
N THR A 44 -4.09 -11.47 12.01
CA THR A 44 -2.92 -11.96 11.27
C THR A 44 -3.33 -12.52 9.90
N ILE A 45 -2.64 -12.09 8.84
CA ILE A 45 -2.85 -12.55 7.46
C ILE A 45 -1.78 -13.57 7.07
N SER A 46 -0.51 -13.25 7.33
CA SER A 46 0.61 -14.17 7.14
C SER A 46 1.74 -13.82 8.11
N ILE A 47 2.55 -14.83 8.42
CA ILE A 47 3.77 -14.66 9.20
C ILE A 47 4.82 -15.63 8.67
N THR A 48 6.08 -15.22 8.62
CA THR A 48 7.19 -16.13 8.30
C THR A 48 7.24 -17.28 9.30
N ASP A 49 7.26 -18.52 8.80
CA ASP A 49 7.49 -19.71 9.63
C ASP A 49 8.97 -19.81 9.99
N VAL A 50 9.25 -19.74 11.29
CA VAL A 50 10.60 -19.83 11.87
C VAL A 50 10.81 -21.10 12.69
N SER A 51 9.94 -22.10 12.55
CA SER A 51 10.00 -23.37 13.30
C SER A 51 11.34 -24.10 13.17
N ASN A 52 11.99 -23.96 12.01
CA ASN A 52 13.30 -24.57 11.71
C ASN A 52 14.45 -23.55 11.70
N ALA A 53 14.22 -22.33 12.17
CA ALA A 53 15.24 -21.29 12.20
C ALA A 53 16.21 -21.45 13.38
N CYS A 54 17.47 -21.09 13.17
CA CYS A 54 18.52 -21.07 14.20
C CYS A 54 19.20 -19.70 14.22
N GLY A 55 19.35 -19.10 15.39
CA GLY A 55 19.96 -17.77 15.57
C GLY A 55 19.01 -16.62 15.25
N ILE A 56 19.54 -15.42 15.02
CA ILE A 56 18.72 -14.25 14.67
C ILE A 56 18.27 -14.35 13.21
N VAL A 57 16.96 -14.39 12.98
CA VAL A 57 16.36 -14.44 11.64
C VAL A 57 15.28 -13.37 11.45
N PRO A 58 15.10 -12.84 10.23
CA PRO A 58 14.01 -11.93 9.92
C PRO A 58 12.67 -12.67 9.86
N VAL A 59 11.61 -11.99 10.30
CA VAL A 59 10.20 -12.37 10.18
C VAL A 59 9.47 -11.25 9.47
N GLU A 60 8.75 -11.60 8.43
CA GLU A 60 7.73 -10.77 7.81
C GLU A 60 6.37 -11.11 8.44
N LEU A 61 5.64 -10.09 8.85
CA LEU A 61 4.29 -10.19 9.40
C LEU A 61 3.37 -9.27 8.61
N THR A 62 2.35 -9.86 7.98
CA THR A 62 1.25 -9.11 7.37
C THR A 62 0.00 -9.24 8.24
N TYR A 63 -0.62 -8.13 8.59
CA TYR A 63 -1.78 -8.08 9.47
C TYR A 63 -2.76 -6.98 9.09
N ASP A 64 -4.02 -7.11 9.54
CA ASP A 64 -4.99 -6.03 9.56
C ASP A 64 -5.05 -5.42 10.95
N ASP A 65 -5.08 -4.09 11.01
CA ASP A 65 -5.27 -3.33 12.25
C ASP A 65 -6.75 -3.23 12.66
N SER A 66 -7.02 -2.62 13.83
CA SER A 66 -8.38 -2.44 14.32
C SER A 66 -9.25 -1.51 13.45
N HIS A 67 -8.64 -0.74 12.56
CA HIS A 67 -9.30 0.12 11.57
C HIS A 67 -9.52 -0.58 10.21
N GLY A 68 -9.07 -1.83 10.07
CA GLY A 68 -9.18 -2.60 8.84
C GLY A 68 -8.12 -2.27 7.79
N GLN A 69 -7.03 -1.59 8.17
CA GLN A 69 -5.91 -1.31 7.27
C GLN A 69 -4.89 -2.44 7.30
N ARG A 70 -4.33 -2.78 6.13
CA ARG A 70 -3.31 -3.82 6.01
C ARG A 70 -1.91 -3.23 6.14
N HIS A 71 -1.10 -3.86 6.99
CA HIS A 71 0.29 -3.51 7.22
C HIS A 71 1.17 -4.73 7.02
N THR A 72 2.38 -4.50 6.49
CA THR A 72 3.44 -5.51 6.40
C THR A 72 4.67 -4.97 7.10
N VAL A 73 5.11 -5.70 8.13
CA VAL A 73 6.28 -5.33 8.92
C VAL A 73 7.34 -6.41 8.92
N THR A 74 8.60 -5.97 9.00
CA THR A 74 9.75 -6.88 9.16
C THR A 74 10.42 -6.63 10.51
N TYR A 75 10.68 -7.72 11.26
CA TYR A 75 11.39 -7.69 12.53
C TYR A 75 12.29 -8.92 12.71
N GLN A 76 13.13 -8.93 13.74
CA GLN A 76 14.05 -10.02 14.01
C GLN A 76 13.58 -10.85 15.22
N VAL A 77 13.74 -12.18 15.13
CA VAL A 77 13.49 -13.13 16.22
C VAL A 77 14.68 -14.05 16.43
N TRP A 78 14.77 -14.66 17.61
CA TRP A 78 15.73 -15.72 17.89
C TRP A 78 15.11 -17.09 17.60
N GLY A 79 15.57 -17.77 16.55
CA GLY A 79 15.21 -19.14 16.20
C GLY A 79 15.87 -20.16 17.13
N THR A 80 15.12 -21.18 17.54
CA THR A 80 15.52 -22.16 18.57
C THR A 80 15.90 -23.52 18.00
N ALA A 81 15.86 -23.73 16.69
CA ALA A 81 16.08 -25.04 16.06
C ALA A 81 17.57 -25.44 15.93
N CYS A 82 18.48 -24.76 16.63
CA CYS A 82 19.91 -25.09 16.60
C CYS A 82 20.16 -26.47 17.24
N SER A 83 20.76 -27.41 16.51
CA SER A 83 21.19 -28.70 17.08
C SER A 83 22.50 -28.52 17.85
N GLY A 84 22.41 -28.25 19.16
CA GLY A 84 23.57 -28.23 20.06
C GLY A 84 23.54 -27.03 21.00
N GLY A 85 22.86 -27.21 22.14
CA GLY A 85 22.91 -26.26 23.27
C GLY A 85 24.20 -26.38 24.07
#